data_AF-A0A4J2CYF0-F1
#
_entry.id   AF-A0A4J2CYF0-F1
#
_cell.length_a   1.000
_cell.length_b   1.000
_cell.length_c   1.000
_cell.angle_alpha   90.00
_cell.angle_beta   90.00
_cell.angle_gamma   90.00
#
_symmetry.space_group_name_H-M   'P 1'
#
loop_
_entity.id
_entity.type
_entity.pdbx_description
1 polymer ?
#
loop_
_entity_poly.entity_id
_entity_poly.type
_entity_poly.pdbx_seq_one_letter_code
_entity_poly.pdbx_strand_id
1 'polypeptide(L)'
;MPGGFGEVGYSPTENILKEIEEETGFKAKVERLLAVFDTNRFQLQSKQYTKFVFGCKLLDGQFQENQEIADLQFFAIDQLPNLSEKRITKEQIELLWQVYQGHRGQYLD
;
A
#
# COMPACT_ATOMS: atom_id res chain seq x y z
N MET A 1 0.78 -5.04 1.55
CA MET A 1 1.07 -4.08 0.45
C MET A 1 2.36 -3.38 0.82
N PRO A 2 3.28 -3.19 -0.13
CA PRO A 2 4.52 -2.46 0.14
C PRO A 2 4.26 -1.05 0.64
N GLY A 3 5.10 -0.57 1.54
CA GLY A 3 5.00 0.74 2.17
C GLY A 3 5.24 0.70 3.67
N GLY A 4 5.61 1.85 4.22
CA GLY A 4 5.86 2.03 5.64
C GLY A 4 5.59 3.46 6.09
N PHE A 5 6.57 4.05 6.78
CA PHE A 5 6.44 5.40 7.31
C PHE A 5 6.82 6.42 6.25
N GLY A 6 6.06 7.52 6.17
CA GLY A 6 6.50 8.68 5.39
C GLY A 6 7.70 9.36 6.05
N GLU A 7 8.84 9.37 5.36
CA GLU A 7 10.07 10.00 5.79
C GLU A 7 10.08 11.50 5.53
N VAL A 8 10.71 12.25 6.45
CA VAL A 8 10.92 13.69 6.32
C VAL A 8 11.89 13.97 5.18
N GLY A 9 11.56 14.93 4.32
CA GLY A 9 12.41 15.31 3.18
C GLY A 9 11.98 14.71 1.85
N TYR A 10 10.98 13.81 1.85
CA TYR A 10 10.38 13.24 0.64
C TYR A 10 8.92 13.66 0.52
N SER A 11 8.46 13.94 -0.69
CA SER A 11 7.03 14.10 -0.98
C SER A 11 6.27 12.78 -0.76
N PRO A 12 4.93 12.80 -0.65
CA PRO A 12 4.15 11.58 -0.48
C PRO A 12 4.37 10.55 -1.61
N THR A 13 4.55 11.02 -2.85
CA THR A 13 4.83 10.16 -4.01
C THR A 13 6.25 9.63 -4.01
N GLU A 14 7.25 10.42 -3.61
CA GLU A 14 8.63 9.94 -3.49
C GLU A 14 8.75 8.89 -2.39
N ASN A 15 8.06 9.06 -1.26
CA ASN A 15 8.03 8.08 -0.18
C ASN A 15 7.53 6.71 -0.66
N ILE A 16 6.37 6.64 -1.33
CA ILE A 16 5.85 5.34 -1.78
C ILE A 16 6.73 4.72 -2.87
N LEU A 17 7.38 5.53 -3.72
CA LEU A 17 8.31 5.02 -4.73
C LEU A 17 9.59 4.45 -4.09
N LYS A 18 10.11 5.11 -3.04
CA LYS A 18 11.25 4.63 -2.27
C LYS A 18 10.94 3.29 -1.60
N GLU A 19 9.81 3.21 -0.88
CA GLU A 19 9.37 1.99 -0.20
C GLU A 19 9.17 0.82 -1.19
N ILE A 20 8.54 1.08 -2.36
CA ILE A 20 8.40 0.05 -3.39
C ILE A 20 9.77 -0.44 -3.86
N GLU A 21 10.72 0.46 -4.13
CA GLU A 21 12.04 0.05 -4.58
C GLU A 21 12.80 -0.76 -3.54
N GLU A 22 12.78 -0.33 -2.27
CA GLU A 22 13.47 -1.01 -1.16
C GLU A 22 12.85 -2.37 -0.84
N GLU A 23 11.53 -2.48 -0.82
CA GLU A 23 10.83 -3.72 -0.48
C GLU A 23 10.76 -4.72 -1.63
N THR A 24 10.66 -4.23 -2.87
CA THR A 24 10.33 -5.08 -4.02
C THR A 24 11.44 -5.21 -5.06
N GLY A 25 12.44 -4.32 -5.04
CA GLY A 25 13.48 -4.25 -6.08
C GLY A 25 13.00 -3.71 -7.43
N PHE A 26 11.76 -3.18 -7.50
CA PHE A 26 11.20 -2.59 -8.72
C PHE A 26 11.19 -1.07 -8.66
N LYS A 27 11.53 -0.44 -9.80
CA LYS A 27 11.10 0.93 -10.06
C LYS A 27 9.59 0.93 -10.29
N ALA A 28 8.93 2.03 -9.97
CA ALA A 28 7.49 2.18 -10.18
C ALA A 28 7.13 3.60 -10.62
N LYS A 29 5.90 3.76 -11.07
CA LYS A 29 5.25 5.07 -11.23
C LYS A 29 3.95 5.13 -10.44
N VAL A 30 3.69 6.28 -9.82
CA VAL A 30 2.41 6.56 -9.17
C VAL A 30 1.40 6.97 -10.24
N GLU A 31 0.26 6.28 -10.30
CA GLU A 31 -0.83 6.62 -11.23
C GLU A 31 -1.85 7.56 -10.58
N ARG A 32 -2.26 7.26 -9.34
CA ARG A 32 -3.26 8.05 -8.58
C ARG A 32 -3.26 7.70 -7.09
N LEU A 33 -3.73 8.63 -6.27
CA LEU A 33 -4.09 8.35 -4.88
C LEU A 33 -5.47 7.67 -4.84
N LEU A 34 -5.54 6.45 -4.30
CA LEU A 34 -6.79 5.68 -4.21
C LEU A 34 -7.54 5.98 -2.91
N ALA A 35 -6.83 6.05 -1.79
CA ALA A 35 -7.46 6.27 -0.49
C ALA A 35 -6.57 7.04 0.49
N VAL A 36 -7.23 7.76 1.40
CA VAL A 36 -6.66 8.25 2.65
C VAL A 36 -7.49 7.66 3.79
N PHE A 37 -6.94 6.65 4.47
CA PHE A 37 -7.60 5.99 5.59
C PHE A 37 -7.12 6.56 6.93
N ASP A 38 -8.03 6.63 7.89
CA ASP A 38 -7.72 6.78 9.31
C ASP A 38 -7.58 5.40 9.96
N THR A 39 -6.42 5.10 10.56
CA THR A 39 -6.24 3.84 11.27
C THR A 39 -7.19 3.67 12.45
N ASN A 40 -7.70 4.74 13.07
CA ASN A 40 -8.64 4.59 14.19
C ASN A 40 -9.96 3.94 13.78
N ARG A 41 -10.37 4.09 12.51
CA ARG A 41 -11.59 3.48 11.99
C ARG A 41 -11.42 2.00 11.64
N PHE A 42 -10.33 1.67 10.94
CA PHE A 42 -10.17 0.34 10.34
C PHE A 42 -9.22 -0.60 11.12
N GLN A 43 -8.22 -0.05 11.82
CA GLN A 43 -7.21 -0.83 12.53
C GLN A 43 -6.72 -0.09 13.78
N LEU A 44 -7.63 0.11 14.74
CA LEU A 44 -7.35 0.85 15.97
C LEU A 44 -6.13 0.26 16.68
N GLN A 45 -5.18 1.14 17.00
CA GLN A 45 -3.92 0.80 17.64
C GLN A 45 -3.44 1.95 18.52
N SER A 46 -2.32 1.77 19.21
CA SER A 46 -1.81 2.78 20.17
C SER A 46 -1.33 4.09 19.54
N LYS A 47 -1.19 4.13 18.21
CA LYS A 47 -0.79 5.30 17.43
C LYS A 47 -1.76 5.47 16.26
N GLN A 48 -2.17 6.70 16.00
CA GLN A 48 -3.00 7.01 14.84
C GLN A 48 -2.11 7.33 13.65
N TYR A 49 -2.50 6.83 12.47
CA TYR A 49 -1.84 7.10 11.21
C TYR A 49 -2.85 7.52 10.16
N THR A 50 -2.48 8.55 9.39
CA THR A 50 -3.10 8.84 8.11
C THR A 50 -2.44 7.95 7.06
N LYS A 51 -3.17 6.95 6.57
CA LYS A 51 -2.66 5.94 5.64
C LYS A 51 -3.02 6.30 4.21
N PHE A 52 -2.02 6.75 3.45
CA PHE A 52 -2.14 6.98 2.02
C PHE A 52 -1.98 5.66 1.28
N VAL A 53 -2.87 5.36 0.33
CA VAL A 53 -2.74 4.21 -0.55
C VAL A 53 -2.73 4.69 -1.99
N PHE A 54 -1.57 4.56 -2.64
CA PHE A 54 -1.37 4.93 -4.03
C PHE A 54 -1.56 3.72 -4.95
N GLY A 55 -2.23 3.93 -6.08
CA GLY A 55 -2.20 3.00 -7.20
C GLY A 55 -0.91 3.24 -7.99
N CYS A 56 -0.07 2.22 -8.06
CA CYS A 56 1.24 2.29 -8.71
C CYS A 56 1.34 1.21 -9.80
N LYS A 57 2.15 1.48 -10.82
CA LYS A 57 2.55 0.50 -11.84
C LYS A 57 4.02 0.18 -11.70
N LEU A 58 4.35 -1.10 -11.53
CA LEU A 58 5.74 -1.58 -11.55
C LEU A 58 6.33 -1.40 -12.95
N LEU A 59 7.61 -1.03 -12.99
CA LEU A 59 8.44 -0.87 -14.18
C LEU A 59 9.55 -1.93 -14.14
N ASP A 60 10.77 -1.56 -14.54
CA ASP A 60 11.91 -2.46 -14.54
C ASP A 60 12.36 -2.77 -13.10
N GLY A 61 12.76 -4.02 -12.90
CA GLY A 61 13.28 -4.51 -11.64
C GLY A 61 13.15 -6.01 -11.53
N GLN A 62 13.63 -6.53 -10.40
CA GLN A 62 13.48 -7.92 -10.02
C GLN A 62 13.43 -8.00 -8.50
N PHE A 63 12.55 -8.85 -7.99
CA PHE A 63 12.52 -9.11 -6.57
C PHE A 63 13.77 -9.88 -6.14
N GLN A 64 14.37 -9.40 -5.05
CA GLN A 64 15.43 -10.08 -4.33
C GLN A 64 15.11 -10.02 -2.85
N GLU A 65 15.09 -11.19 -2.20
CA GLU A 65 14.95 -11.27 -0.75
C GLU A 65 15.97 -10.37 -0.05
N ASN A 66 15.52 -9.63 0.96
CA ASN A 66 16.36 -8.70 1.70
C ASN A 66 16.06 -8.76 3.21
N GLN A 67 16.70 -7.88 4.00
CA GLN A 67 16.55 -7.90 5.46
C GLN A 67 15.13 -7.57 5.95
N GLU A 68 14.31 -6.94 5.12
CA GLU A 68 12.95 -6.51 5.45
C GLU A 68 11.88 -7.43 4.83
N ILE A 69 12.09 -7.88 3.58
CA ILE A 69 11.12 -8.64 2.80
C ILE A 69 11.65 -10.02 2.44
N ALA A 70 11.02 -11.03 3.04
CA ALA A 70 11.32 -12.44 2.82
C ALA A 70 10.72 -12.99 1.52
N ASP A 71 9.56 -12.47 1.09
CA ASP A 71 8.84 -12.97 -0.09
C ASP A 71 7.94 -11.88 -0.70
N LEU A 72 7.70 -11.96 -2.00
CA LEU A 72 6.82 -11.09 -2.77
C LEU A 72 5.95 -11.93 -3.70
N GLN A 73 4.64 -11.87 -3.48
CA GLN A 73 3.66 -12.64 -4.24
C GLN A 73 2.45 -11.77 -4.62
N PHE A 74 1.76 -12.16 -5.69
CA PHE A 74 0.50 -11.57 -6.13
C PHE A 74 -0.66 -12.48 -5.76
N PHE A 75 -1.70 -11.92 -5.16
CA PHE A 75 -2.87 -12.65 -4.69
C PHE A 75 -4.14 -12.11 -5.34
N ALA A 76 -5.05 -13.02 -5.71
CA ALA A 76 -6.42 -12.63 -6.03
C ALA A 76 -7.15 -12.19 -4.74
N ILE A 77 -8.12 -11.26 -4.86
CA ILE A 77 -8.82 -10.69 -3.70
C ILE A 77 -9.67 -11.74 -2.94
N ASP A 78 -10.13 -12.76 -3.65
CA ASP A 78 -10.84 -13.91 -3.07
C ASP A 78 -9.89 -14.98 -2.49
N GLN A 79 -8.57 -14.82 -2.66
CA GLN A 79 -7.52 -15.73 -2.21
C GLN A 79 -6.42 -15.01 -1.41
N LEU A 80 -6.82 -14.02 -0.61
CA LEU A 80 -5.87 -13.26 0.21
C LEU A 80 -5.16 -14.17 1.24
N PRO A 81 -3.85 -13.95 1.48
CA PRO A 81 -3.12 -14.65 2.52
C PRO A 81 -3.54 -14.10 3.90
N ASN A 82 -2.95 -14.64 4.97
CA ASN A 82 -3.10 -14.04 6.28
C ASN A 82 -2.55 -12.61 6.29
N LEU A 83 -3.40 -11.64 6.66
CA LEU A 83 -3.06 -10.23 6.59
C LEU A 83 -2.38 -9.73 7.86
N SER A 84 -1.47 -8.79 7.69
CA SER A 84 -0.97 -7.98 8.80
C SER A 84 -2.00 -6.89 9.10
N GLU A 85 -3.00 -7.19 9.94
CA GLU A 85 -4.18 -6.33 10.18
C GLU A 85 -3.83 -4.90 10.64
N LYS A 86 -2.70 -4.70 11.33
CA LYS A 86 -2.22 -3.35 11.70
C LYS A 86 -1.78 -2.50 10.50
N ARG A 87 -1.43 -3.16 9.38
CA ARG A 87 -0.96 -2.53 8.13
C ARG A 87 -2.09 -2.41 7.10
N ILE A 88 -2.90 -3.44 6.93
CA ILE A 88 -4.04 -3.41 6.00
C ILE A 88 -5.06 -4.46 6.41
N THR A 89 -6.35 -4.13 6.35
CA THR A 89 -7.44 -5.09 6.58
C THR A 89 -8.06 -5.57 5.27
N LYS A 90 -8.78 -6.70 5.32
CA LYS A 90 -9.53 -7.20 4.16
C LYS A 90 -10.56 -6.19 3.66
N GLU A 91 -11.27 -5.52 4.57
CA GLU A 91 -12.25 -4.48 4.23
C GLU A 91 -11.61 -3.32 3.46
N GLN A 92 -10.42 -2.87 3.87
CA GLN A 92 -9.69 -1.84 3.14
C GLN A 92 -9.27 -2.29 1.74
N ILE A 93 -8.83 -3.55 1.58
CA ILE A 93 -8.48 -4.12 0.26
C ILE A 93 -9.70 -4.13 -0.67
N GLU A 94 -10.86 -4.55 -0.15
CA GLU A 94 -12.11 -4.55 -0.92
C GLU A 94 -12.55 -3.14 -1.32
N LEU A 95 -12.45 -2.17 -0.41
CA LEU A 95 -12.71 -0.75 -0.70
C LEU A 95 -11.78 -0.22 -1.79
N LEU A 96 -10.47 -0.48 -1.66
CA LEU A 96 -9.46 -0.08 -2.64
C LEU A 96 -9.75 -0.68 -4.02
N TRP A 97 -10.20 -1.94 -4.08
CA TRP A 97 -10.57 -2.58 -5.34
C TRP A 97 -11.75 -1.88 -6.02
N GLN A 98 -12.78 -1.51 -5.27
CA GLN A 98 -13.90 -0.75 -5.82
C GLN A 98 -13.46 0.63 -6.34
N VAL A 99 -12.56 1.31 -5.62
CA VAL A 99 -11.99 2.61 -6.07
C VAL A 99 -11.14 2.43 -7.32
N TYR A 100 -10.32 1.37 -7.36
CA TYR A 100 -9.42 1.05 -8.47
C TYR A 100 -10.21 0.77 -9.76
N GLN A 101 -11.27 -0.03 -9.66
CA GLN A 101 -12.16 -0.36 -10.79
C GLN A 101 -13.08 0.81 -11.21
N GLY A 102 -13.09 1.91 -10.47
CA GLY A 102 -13.94 3.06 -10.76
C GLY A 102 -15.42 2.85 -10.40
N HIS A 103 -15.75 1.79 -9.65
CA HIS A 103 -17.10 1.58 -9.11
C HIS A 103 -17.45 2.57 -8.00
N ARG A 104 -16.44 3.29 -7.47
CA ARG A 104 -16.62 4.43 -6.56
C ARG A 104 -15.48 5.46 -6.71
N GLY A 105 -15.70 6.68 -6.22
CA GLY A 105 -14.68 7.73 -6.15
C GLY A 105 -13.57 7.42 -5.12
N GLN A 106 -12.54 8.28 -5.10
CA GLN A 106 -11.46 8.22 -4.10
C GLN A 106 -12.03 8.09 -2.68
N TYR A 107 -11.45 7.21 -1.87
CA TYR A 107 -11.90 7.00 -0.50
C TYR A 107 -11.18 7.95 0.46
N LEU A 108 -11.94 8.69 1.27
CA LEU A 108 -11.43 9.53 2.35
C LEU A 108 -12.26 9.18 3.60
N ASP A 109 -11.59 8.88 4.70
CA ASP A 109 -12.24 8.76 6.01
C ASP A 109 -12.68 10.10 6.60
#